data_AF-A0A949JZI4-F1
#
_entry.id   AF-A0A949JZI4-F1
#
_cell.length_a   1.000
_cell.length_b   1.000
_cell.length_c   1.000
_cell.angle_alpha   90.00
_cell.angle_beta   90.00
_cell.angle_gamma   90.00
#
_symmetry.space_group_name_H-M   'P 1'
#
loop_
_entity.id
_entity.type
_entity.pdbx_description
1 polymer ?
#
loop_
_entity_poly.entity_id
_entity_poly.type
_entity_poly.pdbx_seq_one_letter_code
_entity_poly.pdbx_strand_id
1 'polypeptide(L)' 'MLSRTAAKAMLSMKNFTSSMEGIYSQSVVESTIDEAPMAYKDASLIESTIGPAAEIVDRLVPLHNLKAC' A
#
# COMPACT_ATOMS: atom_id res chain seq x y z
N MET A 1 -0.93 -10.23 -2.27
CA MET A 1 -0.10 -10.21 -1.04
C MET A 1 1.19 -10.95 -1.31
N LEU A 2 2.31 -10.27 -1.11
CA LEU A 2 3.66 -10.79 -1.30
C LEU A 2 4.36 -10.96 0.05
N SER A 3 5.29 -11.91 0.16
CA SER A 3 6.22 -11.93 1.29
C SER A 3 7.21 -10.75 1.15
N ARG A 4 7.83 -10.32 2.26
CA ARG A 4 8.78 -9.19 2.25
C ARG A 4 9.92 -9.39 1.24
N THR A 5 10.46 -10.61 1.19
CA THR A 5 11.52 -10.96 0.24
C THR A 5 11.02 -10.95 -1.20
N ALA A 6 9.80 -11.45 -1.46
CA ALA A 6 9.21 -11.43 -2.80
C ALA A 6 8.89 -10.00 -3.26
N ALA A 7 8.41 -9.14 -2.37
CA ALA A 7 8.16 -7.74 -2.67
C ALA A 7 9.43 -7.00 -3.10
N LYS A 8 10.54 -7.21 -2.38
CA LYS A 8 11.86 -6.64 -2.74
C LYS A 8 12.39 -7.13 -4.10
N ALA A 9 12.05 -8.35 -4.50
CA ALA A 9 12.52 -8.94 -5.76
C ALA A 9 11.64 -8.59 -6.97
N MET A 10 10.33 -8.41 -6.76
CA MET A 10 9.35 -8.26 -7.85
C MET A 10 8.87 -6.82 -8.05
N LEU A 11 8.94 -5.98 -7.02
CA LEU A 11 8.45 -4.60 -7.09
C LEU A 11 9.59 -3.65 -7.50
N SER A 12 9.24 -2.66 -8.31
CA SER A 12 10.17 -1.61 -8.73
C SER A 12 9.93 -0.34 -7.93
N MET A 13 11.01 0.34 -7.53
CA MET A 13 10.94 1.66 -6.90
C MET A 13 10.20 2.67 -7.77
N LYS A 14 10.31 2.59 -9.11
CA LYS A 14 9.57 3.46 -10.02
C LYS A 14 8.06 3.29 -9.84
N ASN A 15 7.59 2.04 -9.79
CA ASN A 15 6.18 1.74 -9.60
C ASN A 15 5.70 2.13 -8.19
N PHE A 16 6.57 1.99 -7.18
CA PHE A 16 6.26 2.43 -5.82
C PHE A 16 6.08 3.95 -5.76
N THR A 17 7.01 4.73 -6.32
CA THR A 17 6.90 6.19 -6.38
C THR A 17 5.67 6.63 -7.17
N SER A 18 5.39 6.03 -8.33
CA SER A 18 4.18 6.34 -9.09
C SER A 18 2.89 5.99 -8.33
N SER A 19 2.87 4.89 -7.58
CA SER A 19 1.70 4.53 -6.77
C SER A 19 1.45 5.47 -5.59
N MET A 20 2.46 6.26 -5.21
CA MET A 20 2.41 7.27 -4.14
C MET A 20 2.32 8.69 -4.70
N GLU A 21 2.10 8.85 -6.00
CA GLU A 21 1.94 10.17 -6.63
C GLU A 21 0.71 10.89 -6.04
N GLY A 22 0.89 12.14 -5.62
CA GLY A 22 -0.13 12.91 -4.89
C GLY A 22 -0.17 12.66 -3.38
N ILE A 23 0.63 11.72 -2.86
CA ILE A 23 0.81 11.48 -1.42
C ILE A 23 2.19 12.00 -1.02
N TYR A 24 2.24 12.94 -0.08
CA TYR A 24 3.52 13.35 0.48
C TYR A 24 4.07 12.22 1.35
N SER A 25 5.23 11.68 0.97
CA SER A 25 5.86 10.60 1.72
C SER A 25 7.36 10.80 1.81
N GLN A 26 7.88 10.80 3.04
CA GLN A 26 9.33 10.76 3.31
C GLN A 26 9.88 9.33 3.36
N SER A 27 8.98 8.34 3.24
CA SER A 27 9.28 6.94 3.47
C SER A 27 9.23 6.11 2.19
N VAL A 28 9.21 6.72 1.00
CA VAL A 28 9.35 6.00 -0.29
C VAL A 28 10.84 5.78 -0.57
N VAL A 29 11.39 4.71 0.01
CA VAL A 29 12.80 4.33 -0.10
C VAL A 29 12.91 2.81 -0.31
N GLU A 30 14.07 2.32 -0.75
CA GLU A 30 14.26 0.88 -1.00
C GLU A 30 14.04 0.01 0.24
N SER A 31 14.33 0.54 1.44
CA SER A 31 14.13 -0.19 2.69
C SER A 31 12.66 -0.46 3.03
N THR A 32 11.73 0.30 2.45
CA THR A 32 10.27 0.21 2.69
C THR A 32 9.49 -0.32 1.49
N ILE A 33 10.18 -0.81 0.44
CA ILE A 33 9.53 -1.31 -0.78
C ILE A 33 8.60 -2.52 -0.51
N ASP A 34 8.86 -3.28 0.56
CA ASP A 34 7.97 -4.36 0.99
C ASP A 34 6.64 -3.90 1.60
N GLU A 35 6.49 -2.58 1.80
CA GLU A 35 5.27 -1.92 2.24
C GLU A 35 4.61 -1.10 1.14
N ALA A 36 5.11 -1.20 -0.09
CA ALA A 36 4.46 -0.59 -1.23
C ALA A 36 3.00 -1.07 -1.34
N PRO A 37 2.06 -0.26 -1.85
CA PRO A 37 0.65 -0.64 -1.97
C PRO A 37 0.47 -1.99 -2.68
N MET A 38 1.34 -2.27 -3.65
CA MET A 38 1.36 -3.51 -4.42
C MET A 38 1.75 -4.76 -3.63
N ALA A 39 2.35 -4.63 -2.44
CA ALA A 39 2.69 -5.76 -1.58
C ALA A 39 1.45 -6.35 -0.88
N TYR A 40 0.37 -5.58 -0.74
CA TYR A 40 -0.84 -5.97 -0.02
C TYR A 40 -1.85 -6.71 -0.91
N LYS A 41 -3.04 -7.02 -0.35
CA LYS A 41 -4.19 -7.51 -1.13
C LYS A 41 -4.93 -6.32 -1.73
N ASP A 42 -5.61 -6.55 -2.84
CA ASP A 42 -6.48 -5.54 -3.44
C ASP A 42 -7.55 -5.11 -2.42
N ALA A 43 -7.69 -3.80 -2.23
CA ALA A 43 -8.66 -3.26 -1.29
C ALA A 43 -10.10 -3.64 -1.67
N SER A 44 -10.43 -3.65 -2.97
CA SER A 44 -11.75 -4.00 -3.49
C SER A 44 -12.13 -5.44 -3.15
N LEU A 45 -11.15 -6.36 -3.12
CA LEU A 45 -11.39 -7.74 -2.70
C LEU A 45 -11.73 -7.84 -1.20
N ILE A 46 -11.11 -7.01 -0.37
CA ILE A 46 -11.41 -6.95 1.07
C ILE A 46 -12.83 -6.41 1.26
N GLU A 47 -13.17 -5.33 0.55
CA GLU A 47 -14.49 -4.70 0.59
C GLU A 47 -15.61 -5.66 0.16
N SER A 48 -15.41 -6.41 -0.94
CA SER A 48 -16.40 -7.39 -1.39
C SER A 48 -16.61 -8.55 -0.43
N THR A 49 -15.57 -8.88 0.37
CA THR A 49 -15.61 -10.02 1.29
C THR A 49 -16.25 -9.66 2.63
N ILE A 50 -16.09 -8.42 3.11
CA ILE A 50 -16.58 -8.00 4.43
C ILE A 50 -18.05 -7.59 4.45
N GLY A 51 -18.66 -7.33 3.28
CA GLY A 51 -20.04 -6.85 3.15
C GLY A 51 -21.11 -7.60 3.97
N PRO A 52 -21.06 -8.94 4.12
CA PRO A 52 -22.01 -9.66 4.98
C PRO A 52 -21.85 -9.42 6.49
N ALA A 53 -20.68 -8.94 6.92
CA ALA A 53 -20.31 -8.81 8.33
C ALA A 53 -20.22 -7.35 8.81
N ALA A 54 -19.93 -6.41 7.91
CA ALA A 54 -19.82 -4.99 8.25
C ALA A 54 -20.18 -4.09 7.06
N GLU A 55 -20.63 -2.88 7.38
CA GLU A 55 -20.88 -1.80 6.43
C GLU A 55 -19.70 -0.82 6.40
N ILE A 56 -19.33 -0.38 5.19
CA ILE A 56 -18.28 0.63 5.00
C ILE A 56 -18.93 2.01 5.10
N VAL A 57 -18.63 2.75 6.17
CA VAL A 57 -19.19 4.08 6.43
C VAL A 57 -18.41 5.18 5.72
N ASP A 58 -17.08 5.08 5.66
CA ASP A 58 -16.22 6.10 5.06
C ASP A 58 -14.86 5.53 4.61
N ARG A 59 -14.16 6.25 3.73
CA ARG A 59 -12.84 5.86 3.19
C ARG A 59 -11.83 6.99 3.35
N LEU A 60 -10.82 6.74 4.18
CA LEU A 60 -9.72 7.68 4.42
C LEU A 60 -8.65 7.52 3.33
N VAL A 61 -8.37 8.61 2.62
CA VAL A 61 -7.27 8.68 1.64
C VAL A 61 -6.08 9.42 2.28
N PRO A 62 -4.91 8.78 2.40
CA PRO A 62 -3.75 9.41 3.04
C PRO A 62 -3.20 10.54 2.17
N LEU A 63 -2.99 11.71 2.77
CA LEU A 63 -2.25 12.83 2.16
C LEU A 63 -0.77 12.84 2.58
N HIS A 64 -0.49 12.35 3.79
CA HIS A 64 0.84 12.28 4.37
C HIS A 64 1.11 10.86 4.85
N ASN A 65 2.19 10.24 4.37
CA ASN A 65 2.69 8.97 4.85
C ASN A 65 4.04 9.20 5.55
N LEU A 66 4.05 9.03 6.87
CA LEU A 66 5.23 9.18 7.71
C LEU A 66 5.51 7.87 8.43
N LYS A 67 6.62 7.24 8.06
CA LYS A 67 7.15 6.07 8.75
C LYS A 67 8.58 6.34 9.18
N ALA A 68 8.84 6.18 10.48
CA ALA A 68 10.20 6.22 11.01
C ALA A 68 11.01 5.09 10.35
N CYS A 69 12.05 5.47 9.62
CA CYS A 69 12.99 4.57 8.95
C CYS A 69 14.28 4.46 9.76
#